data_AF-A0A838GM19-F1
#
_entry.id   AF-A0A838GM19-F1
#
_cell.length_a   1.000
_cell.length_b   1.000
_cell.length_c   1.000
_cell.angle_alpha   90.00
_cell.angle_beta   90.00
_cell.angle_gamma   90.00
#
_symmetry.space_group_name_H-M   'P 1'
#
loop_
_entity.id
_entity.type
_entity.pdbx_description
1 polymer ?
#
loop_
_entity_poly.entity_id
_entity_poly.type
_entity_poly.pdbx_seq_one_letter_code
_entity_poly.pdbx_strand_id
1 'polypeptide(L)'
;MELGAVTDELYAGQLEDFTPQRTALAKAARADGDKALAAVVGKLRKPSRSAWAINMLTRSSTAEVERLLELGAAFRQAQDDLDGAELRELTRQRQTLIAAVVEQVRTTAGELGQSISDAIATEVEQTFRAAMADPDAAAAVRGGALTTAISGSGLGSLKISDVAASTTPVLELVPAPAPTRRRGRKAAEPKGEDP
;
A
#
# COMPACT_ATOMS: atom_id res chain seq x y z
N MET A 1 -0.18 -15.20 -16.73
CA MET A 1 -0.68 -14.79 -15.41
C MET A 1 -0.36 -13.30 -15.29
N GLU A 2 -1.33 -12.44 -14.94
CA GLU A 2 -1.09 -10.99 -14.86
C GLU A 2 -0.81 -10.56 -13.41
N LEU A 3 0.05 -9.55 -13.21
CA LEU A 3 0.44 -9.07 -11.87
C LEU A 3 -0.76 -8.57 -11.04
N GLY A 4 -1.74 -7.91 -11.67
CA GLY A 4 -2.95 -7.47 -11.00
C GLY A 4 -3.73 -8.62 -10.38
N ALA A 5 -4.01 -9.68 -11.15
CA ALA A 5 -4.73 -10.85 -10.65
C ALA A 5 -3.99 -11.56 -9.51
N VAL A 6 -2.66 -11.68 -9.60
CA VAL A 6 -1.83 -12.24 -8.51
C VAL A 6 -1.89 -11.40 -7.25
N THR A 7 -1.89 -10.07 -7.42
CA THR A 7 -1.99 -9.14 -6.29
C THR A 7 -3.37 -9.28 -5.65
N ASP A 8 -4.44 -9.29 -6.44
CA ASP A 8 -5.79 -9.48 -5.91
C ASP A 8 -5.97 -10.79 -5.16
N GLU A 9 -5.45 -11.89 -5.68
CA GLU A 9 -5.48 -13.19 -5.00
C GLU A 9 -4.73 -13.15 -3.67
N LEU A 10 -3.51 -12.60 -3.65
CA LEU A 10 -2.66 -12.56 -2.45
C LEU A 10 -3.23 -11.68 -1.34
N TYR A 11 -3.79 -10.52 -1.69
CA TYR A 11 -4.33 -9.58 -0.70
C TYR A 11 -5.81 -9.84 -0.37
N ALA A 12 -6.45 -10.82 -1.01
CA ALA A 12 -7.77 -11.35 -0.62
C ALA A 12 -7.69 -12.54 0.37
N GLY A 13 -6.50 -13.10 0.59
CA GLY A 13 -6.30 -14.26 1.47
C GLY A 13 -6.17 -13.95 2.97
N GLN A 14 -6.10 -15.00 3.78
CA GLN A 14 -5.75 -14.90 5.20
C GLN A 14 -4.31 -14.41 5.38
N LEU A 15 -4.08 -13.67 6.47
CA LEU A 15 -2.77 -13.07 6.73
C LEU A 15 -1.67 -14.12 6.95
N GLU A 16 -2.00 -15.27 7.53
CA GLU A 16 -1.08 -16.40 7.73
C GLU A 16 -0.63 -17.02 6.41
N ASP A 17 -1.55 -17.13 5.45
CA ASP A 17 -1.34 -17.82 4.18
C ASP A 17 -0.56 -17.00 3.14
N PHE A 18 -0.40 -15.69 3.38
CA PHE A 18 0.24 -14.78 2.45
C PHE A 18 1.63 -15.25 1.97
N THR A 19 2.52 -15.63 2.89
CA THR A 19 3.89 -16.02 2.53
C THR A 19 3.94 -17.35 1.76
N PRO A 20 3.25 -18.43 2.22
CA PRO A 20 3.10 -19.65 1.42
C PRO A 20 2.52 -19.41 0.02
N GLN A 21 1.41 -18.68 -0.08
CA GLN A 21 0.74 -18.39 -1.35
C GLN A 21 1.63 -17.57 -2.29
N ARG A 22 2.28 -16.51 -1.79
CA ARG A 22 3.22 -15.69 -2.59
C ARG A 22 4.35 -16.54 -3.16
N THR A 23 4.85 -17.47 -2.35
CA THR A 23 5.93 -18.38 -2.77
C THR A 23 5.45 -19.35 -3.85
N ALA A 24 4.24 -19.90 -3.71
CA ALA A 24 3.63 -20.77 -4.70
C ALA A 24 3.38 -20.05 -6.04
N LEU A 25 2.79 -18.86 -6.00
CA LEU A 25 2.53 -18.04 -7.19
C LEU A 25 3.84 -17.60 -7.89
N ALA A 26 4.85 -17.20 -7.12
CA ALA A 26 6.17 -16.88 -7.69
C ALA A 26 6.88 -18.10 -8.29
N LYS A 27 6.59 -19.32 -7.81
CA LYS A 27 7.10 -20.57 -8.39
C LYS A 27 6.34 -20.92 -9.67
N ALA A 28 5.01 -20.77 -9.68
CA ALA A 28 4.17 -20.99 -10.87
C ALA A 28 4.59 -20.06 -12.01
N ALA A 29 4.72 -18.75 -11.75
CA ALA A 29 5.18 -17.79 -12.76
C ALA A 29 6.56 -18.16 -13.35
N ARG A 30 7.50 -18.69 -12.55
CA ARG A 30 8.79 -19.20 -13.08
C ARG A 30 8.62 -20.43 -13.95
N ALA A 31 7.75 -21.35 -13.58
CA ALA A 31 7.48 -22.56 -14.35
C ALA A 31 6.85 -22.22 -15.71
N ASP A 32 6.04 -21.16 -15.76
CA ASP A 32 5.43 -20.63 -16.98
C ASP A 32 6.41 -19.79 -17.84
N GLY A 33 7.67 -19.65 -17.41
CA GLY A 33 8.70 -18.91 -18.12
C GLY A 33 8.74 -17.40 -17.82
N ASP A 34 7.81 -16.88 -17.02
CA ASP A 34 7.74 -15.47 -16.65
C ASP A 34 8.59 -15.15 -15.42
N LYS A 35 9.90 -15.04 -15.65
CA LYS A 35 10.88 -14.70 -14.60
C LYS A 35 10.68 -13.28 -14.06
N ALA A 36 10.17 -12.36 -14.87
CA ALA A 36 9.96 -10.97 -14.47
C ALA A 36 8.79 -10.88 -13.48
N LEU A 37 7.64 -11.46 -13.82
CA LEU A 37 6.50 -11.58 -12.91
C LEU A 37 6.89 -12.28 -11.62
N ALA A 38 7.57 -13.41 -11.70
CA ALA A 38 8.01 -14.14 -10.52
C ALA A 38 8.91 -13.33 -9.58
N ALA A 39 9.75 -12.44 -10.13
CA ALA A 39 10.59 -11.54 -9.35
C ALA A 39 9.77 -10.46 -8.65
N VAL A 40 8.77 -9.89 -9.34
CA VAL A 40 7.86 -8.88 -8.77
C VAL A 40 6.98 -9.50 -7.69
N VAL A 41 6.36 -10.66 -7.95
CA VAL A 41 5.52 -11.39 -6.99
C VAL A 41 6.31 -11.74 -5.74
N GLY A 42 7.56 -12.20 -5.89
CA GLY A 42 8.43 -12.50 -4.75
C GLY A 42 8.78 -11.29 -3.88
N LYS A 43 8.69 -10.07 -4.42
CA LYS A 43 8.94 -8.81 -3.70
C LYS A 43 7.70 -8.22 -3.04
N LEU A 44 6.50 -8.75 -3.30
CA LEU A 44 5.27 -8.29 -2.65
C LEU A 44 5.38 -8.45 -1.13
N ARG A 45 5.11 -7.36 -0.42
CA ARG A 45 5.24 -7.29 1.03
C ARG A 45 4.02 -7.90 1.71
N LYS A 46 4.23 -8.60 2.81
CA LYS A 46 3.11 -9.05 3.65
C LYS A 46 2.40 -7.82 4.23
N PRO A 47 1.06 -7.72 4.15
CA PRO A 47 0.33 -6.62 4.76
C PRO A 47 0.50 -6.60 6.27
N SER A 48 0.48 -5.41 6.89
CA SER A 48 0.27 -5.28 8.32
C SER A 48 -1.13 -5.77 8.70
N ARG A 49 -1.40 -6.02 9.99
CA ARG A 49 -2.74 -6.43 10.44
C ARG A 49 -3.81 -5.41 10.08
N SER A 50 -3.53 -4.13 10.30
CA SER A 50 -4.43 -3.02 9.98
C SER A 50 -4.70 -2.94 8.47
N ALA A 51 -3.66 -3.07 7.65
CA ALA A 51 -3.78 -3.07 6.20
C ALA A 51 -4.58 -4.27 5.69
N TRP A 52 -4.31 -5.47 6.22
CA TRP A 52 -5.08 -6.67 5.89
C TRP A 52 -6.55 -6.50 6.23
N ALA A 53 -6.88 -6.00 7.43
CA ALA A 53 -8.26 -5.82 7.86
C ALA A 53 -9.03 -4.83 6.97
N ILE A 54 -8.36 -3.75 6.52
CA ILE A 54 -8.92 -2.81 5.54
C ILE A 54 -9.12 -3.49 4.18
N ASN A 55 -8.13 -4.24 3.69
CA ASN A 55 -8.24 -4.97 2.41
C ASN A 55 -9.42 -5.96 2.42
N MET A 56 -9.64 -6.66 3.54
CA MET A 56 -10.79 -7.55 3.70
C MET A 56 -12.10 -6.78 3.62
N LEU A 57 -12.21 -5.64 4.31
CA LEU A 57 -13.43 -4.82 4.25
C LEU A 57 -13.67 -4.25 2.84
N THR A 58 -12.64 -3.72 2.17
CA THR A 58 -12.77 -3.19 0.80
C THR A 58 -13.34 -4.23 -0.16
N ARG A 59 -12.99 -5.50 0.04
CA ARG A 59 -13.43 -6.62 -0.79
C ARG A 59 -14.80 -7.17 -0.38
N SER A 60 -15.13 -7.20 0.91
CA SER A 60 -16.42 -7.71 1.39
C SER A 60 -17.55 -6.68 1.30
N SER A 61 -17.22 -5.40 1.42
CA SER A 61 -18.16 -4.28 1.57
C SER A 61 -17.72 -3.06 0.74
N THR A 62 -17.57 -3.26 -0.57
CA THR A 62 -17.09 -2.20 -1.49
C THR A 62 -18.00 -0.96 -1.44
N ALA A 63 -19.32 -1.13 -1.33
CA ALA A 63 -20.25 -0.02 -1.27
C ALA A 63 -20.03 0.87 -0.04
N GLU A 64 -19.75 0.27 1.12
CA GLU A 64 -19.47 0.97 2.37
C GLU A 64 -18.19 1.81 2.27
N VAL A 65 -17.14 1.24 1.67
CA VAL A 65 -15.89 1.95 1.42
C VAL A 65 -16.09 3.10 0.43
N GLU A 66 -16.81 2.89 -0.67
CA GLU A 66 -17.08 3.97 -1.63
C GLU A 66 -17.86 5.12 -1.00
N ARG A 67 -18.89 4.85 -0.17
CA ARG A 67 -19.61 5.91 0.56
C ARG A 67 -18.68 6.75 1.43
N LEU A 68 -17.67 6.14 2.05
CA LEU A 68 -16.68 6.85 2.85
C LEU A 68 -15.77 7.73 1.98
N LEU A 69 -15.34 7.21 0.82
CA LEU A 69 -14.49 7.97 -0.11
C LEU A 69 -15.26 9.12 -0.80
N GLU A 70 -16.54 8.92 -1.11
CA GLU A 70 -17.46 9.94 -1.63
C GLU A 70 -17.66 11.07 -0.62
N LEU A 71 -17.84 10.75 0.66
CA LEU A 71 -17.92 11.75 1.72
C LEU A 71 -16.64 12.60 1.77
N GLY A 72 -15.47 11.99 1.64
CA GLY A 72 -14.20 12.69 1.54
C GLY A 72 -14.11 13.65 0.34
N ALA A 73 -14.67 13.25 -0.82
CA ALA A 73 -14.77 14.12 -1.98
C ALA A 73 -15.70 15.32 -1.73
N ALA A 74 -16.86 15.10 -1.10
CA ALA A 74 -17.79 16.16 -0.73
C ALA A 74 -17.16 17.17 0.25
N PHE A 75 -16.33 16.72 1.20
CA PHE A 75 -15.56 17.63 2.07
C PHE A 75 -14.66 18.57 1.28
N ARG A 76 -13.88 18.04 0.34
CA ARG A 76 -12.97 18.86 -0.46
C ARG A 76 -13.75 19.87 -1.31
N GLN A 77 -14.86 19.44 -1.91
CA GLN A 77 -15.75 20.33 -2.64
C GLN A 77 -16.29 21.46 -1.75
N ALA A 78 -16.81 21.15 -0.56
CA ALA A 78 -17.31 22.15 0.37
C ALA A 78 -16.21 23.09 0.90
N GLN A 79 -14.96 22.62 1.00
CA GLN A 79 -13.80 23.46 1.31
C GLN A 79 -13.49 24.45 0.18
N ASP A 80 -13.51 23.98 -1.07
CA ASP A 80 -13.29 24.81 -2.26
C ASP A 80 -14.40 25.87 -2.43
N ASP A 81 -15.64 25.49 -2.12
CA ASP A 81 -16.82 26.38 -2.16
C ASP A 81 -16.95 27.29 -0.92
N LEU A 82 -16.09 27.11 0.09
CA LEU A 82 -16.09 27.83 1.38
C LEU A 82 -17.43 27.72 2.15
N ASP A 83 -18.16 26.61 2.00
CA ASP A 83 -19.44 26.40 2.67
C ASP A 83 -19.25 25.88 4.11
N GLY A 84 -19.18 26.81 5.06
CA GLY A 84 -19.02 26.49 6.48
C GLY A 84 -20.21 25.73 7.10
N ALA A 85 -21.41 25.79 6.53
CA ALA A 85 -22.57 25.06 7.04
C ALA A 85 -22.53 23.60 6.61
N GLU A 86 -22.23 23.36 5.33
CA GLU A 86 -22.03 22.04 4.76
C GLU A 86 -20.86 21.33 5.43
N LEU A 87 -19.72 22.01 5.64
CA LEU A 87 -18.57 21.42 6.35
C LEU A 87 -18.90 20.91 7.76
N ARG A 88 -19.80 21.59 8.49
CA ARG A 88 -20.23 21.14 9.82
C ARG A 88 -21.11 19.89 9.74
N GLU A 89 -21.96 19.81 8.74
CA GLU A 89 -22.81 18.63 8.50
C GLU A 89 -21.98 17.43 8.09
N LEU A 90 -21.10 17.60 7.10
CA LEU A 90 -20.14 16.58 6.68
C LEU A 90 -19.27 16.10 7.86
N THR A 91 -18.87 17.00 8.77
CA THR A 91 -18.11 16.66 10.00
C THR A 91 -18.86 15.68 10.92
N ARG A 92 -20.17 15.84 11.08
CA ARG A 92 -20.99 14.89 11.86
C ARG A 92 -21.09 13.55 11.16
N GLN A 93 -21.41 13.57 9.86
CA GLN A 93 -21.52 12.34 9.05
C GLN A 93 -20.22 11.54 9.07
N ARG A 94 -19.07 12.22 8.99
CA ARG A 94 -17.74 11.59 9.07
C ARG A 94 -17.53 10.79 10.35
N GLN A 95 -17.89 11.36 11.50
CA GLN A 95 -17.68 10.67 12.79
C GLN A 95 -18.52 9.39 12.87
N THR A 96 -19.79 9.46 12.47
CA THR A 96 -20.69 8.30 12.44
C THR A 96 -20.22 7.24 11.46
N LEU A 97 -19.84 7.63 10.25
CA LEU A 97 -19.44 6.69 9.20
C LEU A 97 -18.12 5.99 9.52
N ILE A 98 -17.11 6.71 10.01
CA ILE A 98 -15.86 6.12 10.48
C ILE A 98 -16.12 5.07 11.56
N ALA A 99 -16.92 5.41 12.58
CA ALA A 99 -17.19 4.49 13.68
C ALA A 99 -17.87 3.21 13.18
N ALA A 100 -18.85 3.34 12.28
CA ALA A 100 -19.54 2.20 11.67
C ALA A 100 -18.59 1.32 10.85
N VAL A 101 -17.73 1.93 10.03
CA VAL A 101 -16.75 1.21 9.20
C VAL A 101 -15.70 0.50 10.06
N VAL A 102 -15.20 1.13 11.12
CA VAL A 102 -14.25 0.49 12.04
C VAL A 102 -14.87 -0.72 12.73
N GLU A 103 -16.14 -0.64 13.12
CA GLU A 103 -16.85 -1.79 13.68
C GLU A 103 -17.03 -2.90 12.64
N GLN A 104 -17.37 -2.58 11.39
CA GLN A 104 -17.42 -3.57 10.30
C GLN A 104 -16.07 -4.23 10.04
N VAL A 105 -14.96 -3.50 10.14
CA VAL A 105 -13.61 -4.09 10.07
C VAL A 105 -13.41 -5.11 11.19
N ARG A 106 -13.83 -4.78 12.43
CA ARG A 106 -13.74 -5.71 13.56
C ARG A 106 -14.58 -6.97 13.33
N THR A 107 -15.82 -6.80 12.86
CA THR A 107 -16.71 -7.92 12.52
C THR A 107 -16.10 -8.81 11.43
N THR A 108 -15.70 -8.22 10.30
CA THR A 108 -15.11 -8.93 9.15
C THR A 108 -13.86 -9.69 9.57
N ALA A 109 -12.97 -9.07 10.35
CA ALA A 109 -11.78 -9.74 10.85
C ALA A 109 -12.13 -10.89 11.80
N GLY A 110 -13.12 -10.71 12.69
CA GLY A 110 -13.59 -11.72 13.61
C GLY A 110 -14.19 -12.95 12.91
N GLU A 111 -14.96 -12.74 11.84
CA GLU A 111 -15.48 -13.81 10.97
C GLU A 111 -14.36 -14.63 10.31
N LEU A 112 -13.23 -13.98 10.05
CA LEU A 112 -12.00 -14.60 9.53
C LEU A 112 -11.05 -15.09 10.64
N GLY A 113 -11.50 -15.15 11.89
CA GLY A 113 -10.75 -15.70 13.01
C GLY A 113 -9.66 -14.78 13.57
N GLN A 114 -9.64 -13.50 13.19
CA GLN A 114 -8.65 -12.53 13.65
C GLN A 114 -9.29 -11.50 14.59
N SER A 115 -8.73 -11.36 15.79
CA SER A 115 -9.13 -10.30 16.71
C SER A 115 -8.41 -8.99 16.41
N ILE A 116 -9.17 -7.90 16.41
CA ILE A 116 -8.66 -6.54 16.20
C ILE A 116 -8.53 -5.85 17.56
N SER A 117 -7.30 -5.45 17.90
CA SER A 117 -7.05 -4.67 19.11
C SER A 117 -7.46 -3.20 18.92
N ASP A 118 -7.60 -2.46 20.03
CA ASP A 118 -7.91 -1.03 19.96
C ASP A 118 -6.84 -0.21 19.24
N ALA A 119 -5.58 -0.61 19.33
CA ALA A 119 -4.49 0.00 18.58
C ALA A 119 -4.67 -0.19 17.07
N ILE A 120 -5.00 -1.40 16.63
CA ILE A 120 -5.26 -1.70 15.21
C ILE A 120 -6.52 -0.95 14.73
N ALA A 121 -7.58 -0.93 15.54
CA ALA A 121 -8.80 -0.18 15.21
C ALA A 121 -8.52 1.33 15.04
N THR A 122 -7.63 1.88 15.88
CA THR A 122 -7.17 3.28 15.75
C THR A 122 -6.41 3.49 14.44
N GLU A 123 -5.50 2.59 14.06
CA GLU A 123 -4.78 2.68 12.77
C GLU A 123 -5.71 2.59 11.56
N VAL A 124 -6.73 1.72 11.64
CA VAL A 124 -7.80 1.59 10.63
C VAL A 124 -8.56 2.90 10.48
N GLU A 125 -8.98 3.49 11.59
CA GLU A 125 -9.64 4.79 11.63
C GLU A 125 -8.78 5.90 11.02
N GLN A 126 -7.48 5.97 11.36
CA GLN A 126 -6.56 6.97 10.81
C GLN A 126 -6.38 6.79 9.29
N THR A 127 -6.37 5.55 8.81
CA THR A 127 -6.27 5.25 7.38
C THR A 127 -7.49 5.75 6.61
N PHE A 128 -8.70 5.51 7.12
CA PHE A 128 -9.92 6.02 6.49
C PHE A 128 -10.03 7.55 6.55
N ARG A 129 -9.56 8.17 7.63
CA ARG A 129 -9.44 9.64 7.69
C ARG A 129 -8.48 10.18 6.64
N ALA A 130 -7.32 9.54 6.46
CA ALA A 130 -6.37 9.93 5.44
C ALA A 130 -6.96 9.76 4.03
N ALA A 131 -7.66 8.65 3.77
CA ALA A 131 -8.34 8.40 2.50
C ALA A 131 -9.44 9.42 2.18
N MET A 132 -10.16 9.93 3.19
CA MET A 132 -11.11 11.01 2.99
C MET A 132 -10.45 12.35 2.69
N ALA A 133 -9.24 12.59 3.19
CA ALA A 133 -8.52 13.85 2.98
C ALA A 133 -7.75 13.88 1.64
N ASP A 134 -7.23 12.74 1.19
CA ASP A 134 -6.28 12.64 0.09
C ASP A 134 -6.77 11.66 -1.01
N PRO A 135 -6.95 12.12 -2.27
CA PRO A 135 -7.32 11.27 -3.39
C PRO A 135 -6.39 10.08 -3.64
N ASP A 136 -5.08 10.22 -3.39
CA ASP A 136 -4.12 9.14 -3.59
C ASP A 136 -4.27 8.06 -2.52
N ALA A 137 -4.53 8.47 -1.28
CA ALA A 137 -4.89 7.55 -0.20
C ALA A 137 -6.24 6.85 -0.47
N ALA A 138 -7.23 7.57 -1.03
CA ALA A 138 -8.49 7.00 -1.46
C ALA A 138 -8.29 5.92 -2.53
N ALA A 139 -7.45 6.20 -3.54
CA ALA A 139 -7.12 5.24 -4.59
C ALA A 139 -6.40 4.00 -4.03
N ALA A 140 -5.49 4.18 -3.08
CA ALA A 140 -4.80 3.07 -2.41
C ALA A 140 -5.75 2.16 -1.62
N VAL A 141 -6.67 2.74 -0.85
CA VAL A 141 -7.70 1.98 -0.09
C VAL A 141 -8.63 1.24 -1.05
N ARG A 142 -9.11 1.91 -2.12
CA ARG A 142 -9.97 1.33 -3.15
C ARG A 142 -9.31 0.15 -3.86
N GLY A 143 -7.99 0.20 -4.05
CA GLY A 143 -7.23 -0.89 -4.65
C GLY A 143 -7.20 -2.19 -3.83
N GLY A 144 -7.53 -2.15 -2.53
CA GLY A 144 -7.66 -3.35 -1.69
C GLY A 144 -6.38 -4.18 -1.57
N ALA A 145 -5.22 -3.55 -1.75
CA ALA A 145 -3.90 -4.18 -1.70
C ALA A 145 -2.91 -3.36 -0.85
N LEU A 146 -3.41 -2.77 0.25
CA LEU A 146 -2.58 -2.05 1.21
C LEU A 146 -1.57 -2.99 1.87
N THR A 147 -0.36 -2.51 2.05
CA THR A 147 0.72 -3.21 2.76
C THR A 147 0.93 -2.67 4.18
N THR A 148 0.58 -1.41 4.43
CA THR A 148 0.64 -0.76 5.74
C THR A 148 -0.53 0.20 5.92
N ALA A 149 -0.82 0.56 7.17
CA ALA A 149 -1.78 1.63 7.48
C ALA A 149 -1.27 2.98 6.96
N ILE A 150 -2.19 3.88 6.64
CA ILE A 150 -1.92 5.24 6.17
C ILE A 150 -2.19 6.22 7.31
N SER A 151 -1.27 7.14 7.58
CA SER A 151 -1.44 8.18 8.60
C SER A 151 -1.46 9.56 7.96
N GLY A 152 -2.46 10.38 8.32
CA GLY A 152 -2.81 11.67 7.70
C GLY A 152 -1.79 12.82 7.82
N SER A 153 -0.54 12.55 8.17
CA SER A 153 0.55 13.55 8.19
C SER A 153 1.79 13.11 7.36
N GLY A 154 1.79 11.88 6.84
CA GLY A 154 2.99 11.27 6.22
C GLY A 154 3.01 11.19 4.70
N LEU A 155 1.92 11.57 4.00
CA LEU A 155 1.85 11.44 2.53
C LEU A 155 2.61 12.53 1.76
N GLY A 156 3.07 13.59 2.43
CA GLY A 156 4.00 14.56 1.81
C GLY A 156 5.34 13.95 1.38
N SER A 157 5.65 12.71 1.78
CA SER A 157 6.91 12.03 1.48
C SER A 157 6.82 10.52 1.20
N LEU A 158 5.64 9.89 1.26
CA LEU A 158 5.45 8.47 0.94
C LEU A 158 4.87 8.31 -0.47
N LYS A 159 5.49 7.46 -1.30
CA LYS A 159 4.94 7.10 -2.61
C LYS A 159 3.81 6.09 -2.42
N ILE A 160 2.81 6.05 -3.31
CA ILE A 160 1.75 5.03 -3.29
C ILE A 160 2.32 3.60 -3.20
N SER A 161 3.47 3.34 -3.85
CA SER A 161 4.19 2.06 -3.77
C SER A 161 4.73 1.69 -2.39
N ASP A 162 4.84 2.65 -1.46
CA ASP A 162 5.27 2.41 -0.08
C ASP A 162 4.11 1.91 0.80
N VAL A 163 2.86 2.19 0.41
CA VAL A 163 1.66 1.89 1.21
C VAL A 163 0.74 0.85 0.56
N ALA A 164 0.80 0.66 -0.75
CA ALA A 164 0.01 -0.30 -1.51
C ALA A 164 0.87 -1.12 -2.49
N ALA A 165 0.48 -2.36 -2.74
CA ALA A 165 1.07 -3.14 -3.82
C ALA A 165 0.68 -2.54 -5.17
N SER A 166 1.67 -2.13 -5.96
CA SER A 166 1.44 -1.67 -7.33
C SER A 166 1.11 -2.85 -8.24
N THR A 167 -0.05 -2.81 -8.88
CA THR A 167 -0.51 -3.81 -9.87
C THR A 167 0.13 -3.63 -11.24
N THR A 168 0.76 -2.49 -11.48
CA THR A 168 1.62 -2.23 -12.65
C THR A 168 3.06 -2.62 -12.33
N PRO A 169 3.72 -3.45 -13.15
CA PRO A 169 5.16 -3.66 -13.04
C PRO A 169 5.84 -2.34 -13.37
N VAL A 170 6.29 -1.63 -12.34
CA VAL A 170 7.20 -0.50 -12.54
C VAL A 170 8.48 -1.14 -13.08
N LEU A 171 8.71 -1.01 -14.39
CA LEU A 171 10.02 -1.17 -14.99
C LEU A 171 10.90 -0.11 -14.33
N GLU A 172 11.49 -0.47 -13.20
CA GLU A 172 12.47 0.35 -12.50
C GLU A 172 13.61 0.55 -13.48
N LEU A 173 13.64 1.72 -14.12
CA LEU A 173 14.70 2.13 -15.02
C LEU A 173 15.97 2.17 -14.17
N VAL A 174 16.73 1.08 -14.22
CA VAL A 174 18.02 0.98 -13.53
C VAL A 174 18.84 2.18 -13.98
N PRO A 175 19.25 3.11 -13.09
CA PRO A 175 20.15 4.17 -13.49
C PRO A 175 21.42 3.49 -14.00
N ALA A 176 21.74 3.72 -15.28
CA ALA A 176 22.92 3.15 -15.91
C ALA A 176 24.16 3.42 -15.04
N PRO A 177 25.05 2.42 -14.82
CA PRO A 177 26.25 2.65 -14.04
C PRO A 177 27.09 3.74 -14.71
N ALA A 178 27.37 4.81 -13.95
CA ALA A 178 28.22 5.89 -14.40
C ALA A 178 29.61 5.34 -14.82
N PRO A 179 30.21 5.83 -15.92
CA PRO A 179 31.50 5.34 -16.37
C PRO A 179 32.58 5.67 -15.34
N THR A 180 33.18 4.62 -14.75
CA THR A 180 34.35 4.75 -13.89
C THR A 180 35.52 5.24 -14.73
N ARG A 181 35.85 6.53 -14.58
CA ARG A 181 37.13 7.09 -15.03
C ARG A 181 38.26 6.38 -14.28
N ARG A 182 38.92 5.42 -14.94
CA ARG A 182 40.25 4.93 -14.58
C ARG A 182 41.21 6.12 -14.56
N ARG A 183 41.61 6.57 -13.37
CA ARG A 183 42.72 7.52 -13.21
C ARG A 183 43.96 6.77 -12.73
N GLY A 184 44.90 6.65 -13.67
CA GLY A 184 46.34 6.48 -13.53
C GLY A 184 46.90 5.95 -12.21
N ARG A 185 47.37 4.70 -12.27
CA ARG A 185 48.44 4.16 -11.43
C ARG A 185 49.72 4.97 -11.70
N LYS A 186 50.15 5.83 -10.76
CA LYS A 186 51.53 6.35 -10.75
C LYS A 186 52.38 5.38 -9.94
N ALA A 187 53.32 4.75 -10.63
CA ALA A 187 54.26 3.80 -10.09
C ALA A 187 55.23 4.46 -9.11
N ALA A 188 55.56 3.71 -8.06
CA ALA A 188 56.62 4.00 -7.11
C ALA A 188 58.00 3.78 -7.78
N GLU A 189 58.91 4.73 -7.58
CA GLU A 189 60.34 4.58 -7.85
C GLU A 189 61.00 3.69 -6.79
N PRO A 190 61.87 2.74 -7.20
CA PRO A 190 62.91 2.23 -6.32
C PRO A 190 64.29 2.83 -6.66
N LYS A 191 65.07 2.99 -5.59
CA LYS A 191 66.47 3.41 -5.49
C LYS A 191 67.44 2.59 -6.35
N GLY A 192 68.56 3.22 -6.72
CA GLY A 192 69.89 2.75 -6.30
C GLY A 192 70.81 2.18 -7.38
N GLU A 193 71.95 2.88 -7.53
CA GLU A 193 73.30 2.45 -7.89
C GLU A 193 73.57 1.71 -9.22
N ASP A 194 74.25 2.42 -10.13
CA ASP A 194 75.09 1.88 -11.22
C ASP A 194 76.51 1.54 -10.67
N PRO A 195 77.27 0.65 -11.34
CA PRO A 195 78.60 0.19 -10.92
C PRO A 195 79.73 1.20 -11.12
#